data_AF-A0A1G4M8I1-F1
#
_entry.id   AF-A0A1G4M8I1-F1
#
_cell.length_a   1.000
_cell.length_b   1.000
_cell.length_c   1.000
_cell.angle_alpha   90.00
_cell.angle_beta   90.00
_cell.angle_gamma   90.00
#
_symmetry.space_group_name_H-M   'P 1'
#
loop_
_entity.id
_entity.type
_entity.pdbx_description
1 polymer ?
#
loop_
_entity_poly.entity_id
_entity_poly.type
_entity_poly.pdbx_seq_one_letter_code
_entity_poly.pdbx_strand_id
1 'polypeptide(L)'
;MTNAIYFGKFLVTKQVFYQSKYSYALVNLKPLVPGHVLVVPLRRSVISLADLTVEENDDYFRTVQLIHKFIKLHYSADSLNIAIQDGPEAGQTVPHLHTHIIPRYRLNNIGDRIYNLLDEWTYEDWQSRREAYITAGGRNGRKQLAKPDDQRIARTEDQMVQEAEELREALSDFQKGDLKIS
;
A
#
# COMPACT_ATOMS: atom_id res chain seq x y z
N MET A 1 -24.57 -10.50 -4.68
CA MET A 1 -23.44 -11.14 -3.97
C MET A 1 -22.17 -10.51 -4.48
N THR A 2 -21.41 -9.81 -3.62
CA THR A 2 -20.10 -9.27 -3.99
C THR A 2 -19.14 -10.44 -4.22
N ASN A 3 -18.47 -10.47 -5.37
CA ASN A 3 -17.46 -11.50 -5.65
C ASN A 3 -16.33 -11.45 -4.61
N ALA A 4 -15.73 -12.60 -4.31
CA ALA A 4 -14.61 -12.68 -3.37
C ALA A 4 -13.40 -11.86 -3.89
N ILE A 5 -12.82 -11.04 -3.02
CA ILE A 5 -11.67 -10.19 -3.32
C ILE A 5 -10.45 -10.73 -2.56
N TYR A 6 -9.31 -10.81 -3.26
CA TYR A 6 -8.08 -11.37 -2.71
C TYR A 6 -6.91 -10.40 -2.85
N PHE A 7 -6.14 -10.26 -1.78
CA PHE A 7 -4.82 -9.64 -1.80
C PHE A 7 -3.76 -10.74 -1.90
N GLY A 8 -3.27 -10.98 -3.13
CA GLY A 8 -2.44 -12.17 -3.41
C GLY A 8 -3.23 -13.45 -3.14
N LYS A 9 -2.87 -14.16 -2.06
CA LYS A 9 -3.56 -15.38 -1.62
C LYS A 9 -4.56 -15.17 -0.48
N PHE A 10 -4.59 -13.98 0.13
CA PHE A 10 -5.39 -13.70 1.31
C PHE A 10 -6.79 -13.24 0.89
N LEU A 11 -7.85 -13.85 1.44
CA LEU A 11 -9.23 -13.39 1.25
C LEU A 11 -9.42 -12.12 2.09
N VAL A 12 -9.74 -11.00 1.44
CA VAL A 12 -9.80 -9.67 2.08
C VAL A 12 -11.12 -8.94 1.87
N THR A 13 -12.15 -9.61 1.34
CA THR A 13 -13.42 -8.99 0.93
C THR A 13 -14.02 -8.07 2.00
N LYS A 14 -13.96 -8.44 3.27
CA LYS A 14 -14.55 -7.64 4.36
C LYS A 14 -13.72 -6.40 4.72
N GLN A 15 -12.42 -6.43 4.43
CA GLN A 15 -11.47 -5.35 4.69
C GLN A 15 -11.44 -4.31 3.57
N VAL A 16 -12.18 -4.54 2.47
CA VAL A 16 -12.30 -3.62 1.34
C VAL A 16 -13.35 -2.55 1.63
N PHE A 17 -12.96 -1.29 1.54
CA PHE A 17 -13.87 -0.15 1.74
C PHE A 17 -14.23 0.56 0.42
N TYR A 18 -13.51 0.28 -0.67
CA TYR A 18 -13.80 0.82 -2.01
C TYR A 18 -13.46 -0.19 -3.09
N GLN A 19 -14.24 -0.22 -4.17
CA GLN A 19 -13.97 -1.00 -5.36
C GLN A 19 -14.37 -0.21 -6.62
N SER A 20 -13.45 -0.16 -7.59
CA SER A 20 -13.67 0.38 -8.93
C SER A 20 -13.78 -0.77 -9.95
N LYS A 21 -13.62 -0.47 -11.25
CA LYS A 21 -13.71 -1.47 -12.31
C LYS A 21 -12.54 -2.44 -12.27
N TYR A 22 -11.32 -1.95 -12.02
CA TYR A 22 -10.09 -2.73 -12.05
C TYR A 22 -9.29 -2.70 -10.76
N SER A 23 -9.73 -1.96 -9.74
CA SER A 23 -8.99 -1.74 -8.52
C SER A 23 -9.89 -1.81 -7.28
N TYR A 24 -9.26 -1.90 -6.13
CA TYR A 24 -9.94 -1.82 -4.85
C TYR A 24 -9.02 -1.18 -3.80
N ALA A 25 -9.62 -0.65 -2.74
CA ALA A 25 -8.91 -0.12 -1.58
C ALA A 25 -9.30 -0.89 -0.31
N LEU A 26 -8.30 -1.20 0.50
CA LEU A 26 -8.47 -1.98 1.73
C LEU A 26 -7.67 -1.38 2.89
N VAL A 27 -8.13 -1.66 4.11
CA VAL A 27 -7.40 -1.32 5.32
C VAL A 27 -6.20 -2.24 5.54
N ASN A 28 -5.14 -1.74 6.16
CA ASN A 28 -3.87 -2.49 6.30
C ASN A 28 -3.86 -3.37 7.57
N LEU A 29 -3.41 -4.62 7.50
CA LEU A 29 -3.30 -5.49 8.69
C LEU A 29 -2.35 -4.93 9.76
N LYS A 30 -1.24 -4.31 9.32
CA LYS A 30 -0.18 -3.74 10.16
C LYS A 30 0.08 -2.29 9.77
N PRO A 31 -0.85 -1.36 10.07
CA PRO A 31 -0.72 0.03 9.67
C PRO A 31 0.49 0.67 10.36
N LEU A 32 1.24 1.50 9.63
CA LEU A 32 2.34 2.29 10.23
C LEU A 32 1.79 3.41 11.14
N VAL A 33 0.65 3.98 10.76
CA VAL A 33 -0.10 5.02 11.48
C VAL A 33 -1.59 4.83 11.18
N PRO A 34 -2.51 5.39 11.99
CA PRO A 34 -3.93 5.44 11.66
C PRO A 34 -4.18 6.01 10.25
N GLY A 35 -5.12 5.42 9.51
CA GLY A 35 -5.41 5.81 8.13
C GLY A 35 -4.43 5.32 7.08
N HIS A 36 -3.45 4.48 7.45
CA HIS A 36 -2.63 3.75 6.47
C HIS A 36 -3.49 2.69 5.75
N VAL A 37 -3.83 2.98 4.50
CA VAL A 37 -4.60 2.10 3.61
C VAL A 37 -3.80 1.69 2.38
N LEU A 38 -4.31 0.70 1.65
CA LEU A 38 -3.70 0.18 0.43
C LEU A 38 -4.65 0.32 -0.77
N VAL A 39 -4.11 0.59 -1.96
CA VAL A 39 -4.82 0.49 -3.25
C VAL A 39 -4.18 -0.59 -4.10
N VAL A 40 -5.00 -1.49 -4.65
CA VAL A 40 -4.57 -2.76 -5.25
C VAL A 40 -5.40 -3.02 -6.52
N PRO A 41 -4.81 -3.52 -7.63
CA PRO A 41 -5.60 -3.97 -8.77
C PRO A 41 -6.39 -5.24 -8.42
N LEU A 42 -7.54 -5.46 -9.04
CA LEU A 42 -8.36 -6.67 -8.84
C LEU A 42 -7.69 -7.90 -9.44
N ARG A 43 -6.91 -7.74 -10.52
CA ARG A 43 -6.22 -8.84 -11.18
C ARG A 43 -4.98 -9.27 -10.40
N ARG A 44 -5.11 -10.39 -9.68
CA ARG A 44 -4.08 -10.95 -8.79
C ARG A 44 -2.73 -11.30 -9.45
N SER A 45 -2.68 -11.43 -10.78
CA SER A 45 -1.44 -11.71 -11.50
C SER A 45 -0.57 -10.47 -11.73
N VAL A 46 -1.05 -9.26 -11.41
CA VAL A 46 -0.27 -8.04 -11.45
C VAL A 46 0.65 -7.99 -10.23
N ILE A 47 1.92 -8.38 -10.38
CA ILE A 47 2.89 -8.38 -9.28
C ILE A 47 3.64 -7.05 -9.24
N SER A 48 3.92 -6.48 -10.41
CA SER A 48 4.65 -5.23 -10.63
C SER A 48 3.77 -4.17 -11.28
N LEU A 49 4.18 -2.89 -11.21
CA LEU A 49 3.51 -1.81 -11.92
C LEU A 49 3.53 -2.05 -13.44
N ALA A 50 4.59 -2.68 -13.94
CA ALA A 50 4.75 -3.03 -15.35
C ALA A 50 3.77 -4.10 -15.86
N ASP A 51 3.10 -4.83 -14.96
CA ASP A 51 2.14 -5.87 -15.34
C ASP A 51 0.74 -5.32 -15.65
N LEU A 52 0.46 -4.04 -15.37
CA LEU A 52 -0.85 -3.41 -15.63
C LEU A 52 -1.11 -3.24 -17.13
N THR A 53 -2.34 -3.49 -17.57
CA THR A 53 -2.78 -3.00 -18.88
C THR A 53 -3.01 -1.49 -18.84
N VAL A 54 -3.20 -0.87 -20.00
CA VAL A 54 -3.47 0.58 -20.09
C VAL A 54 -4.75 0.96 -19.32
N GLU A 55 -5.80 0.15 -19.43
CA GLU A 55 -7.09 0.37 -18.78
C GLU A 55 -7.01 0.16 -17.26
N GLU A 56 -6.28 -0.87 -16.83
CA GLU A 56 -6.03 -1.11 -15.42
C GLU A 56 -5.19 0.02 -14.81
N ASN A 57 -4.20 0.52 -15.53
CA ASN A 57 -3.36 1.63 -15.09
C ASN A 57 -4.15 2.94 -14.90
N ASP A 58 -5.04 3.28 -15.85
CA ASP A 58 -5.90 4.47 -15.72
C ASP A 58 -6.82 4.34 -14.49
N ASP A 59 -7.52 3.22 -14.34
CA ASP A 59 -8.39 2.97 -13.18
C ASP A 59 -7.60 2.92 -11.85
N TYR A 60 -6.42 2.31 -11.85
CA TYR A 60 -5.56 2.18 -10.69
C TYR A 60 -5.12 3.54 -10.15
N PHE A 61 -4.54 4.41 -10.99
CA PHE A 61 -4.09 5.72 -10.53
C PHE A 61 -5.24 6.71 -10.28
N ARG A 62 -6.38 6.58 -10.97
CA ARG A 62 -7.61 7.30 -10.58
C ARG A 62 -8.06 6.90 -9.18
N THR A 63 -8.01 5.60 -8.87
CA THR A 63 -8.34 5.08 -7.55
C THR A 63 -7.35 5.60 -6.51
N VAL A 64 -6.03 5.55 -6.76
CA VAL A 64 -5.01 6.13 -5.88
C VAL A 64 -5.29 7.61 -5.60
N GLN A 65 -5.63 8.40 -6.63
CA GLN A 65 -5.93 9.82 -6.47
C GLN A 65 -7.22 10.05 -5.64
N LEU A 66 -8.27 9.27 -5.87
CA LEU A 66 -9.52 9.33 -5.10
C LEU A 66 -9.24 9.06 -3.62
N ILE A 67 -8.58 7.93 -3.31
CA ILE A 67 -8.30 7.52 -1.94
C ILE A 67 -7.32 8.49 -1.27
N HIS A 68 -6.33 9.03 -2.00
CA HIS A 68 -5.48 10.11 -1.49
C HIS A 68 -6.31 11.30 -1.00
N LYS A 69 -7.21 11.84 -1.85
CA LYS A 69 -8.02 13.02 -1.50
C LYS A 69 -8.90 12.74 -0.28
N PHE A 70 -9.56 11.58 -0.28
CA PHE A 70 -10.42 11.14 0.81
C PHE A 70 -9.64 10.99 2.13
N ILE A 71 -8.56 10.20 2.14
CA ILE A 71 -7.78 9.93 3.36
C ILE A 71 -7.16 11.21 3.91
N LYS A 72 -6.66 12.10 3.03
CA LYS A 72 -6.13 13.40 3.46
C LYS A 72 -7.19 14.21 4.21
N LEU A 73 -8.42 14.27 3.68
CA LEU A 73 -9.51 15.03 4.28
C LEU A 73 -10.02 14.36 5.56
N HIS A 74 -10.33 13.07 5.51
CA HIS A 74 -10.94 12.32 6.60
C HIS A 74 -10.08 12.26 7.85
N TYR A 75 -8.75 12.16 7.69
CA TYR A 75 -7.80 12.15 8.80
C TYR A 75 -7.19 13.53 9.11
N SER A 76 -7.67 14.60 8.48
CA SER A 76 -7.12 15.96 8.61
C SER A 76 -5.60 16.00 8.44
N ALA A 77 -5.09 15.23 7.49
CA ALA A 77 -3.65 15.08 7.28
C ALA A 77 -3.08 16.27 6.52
N ASP A 78 -1.92 16.77 6.93
CA ASP A 78 -1.22 17.85 6.21
C ASP A 78 -0.70 17.37 4.86
N SER A 79 -0.24 16.12 4.80
CA SER A 79 0.40 15.49 3.64
C SER A 79 0.25 13.97 3.70
N LEU A 80 0.55 13.29 2.60
CA LEU A 80 0.51 11.82 2.52
C LEU A 80 1.84 11.30 1.96
N ASN A 81 2.36 10.19 2.48
CA ASN A 81 3.29 9.37 1.70
C ASN A 81 2.50 8.44 0.80
N ILE A 82 2.82 8.48 -0.50
CA ILE A 82 2.32 7.55 -1.51
C ILE A 82 3.50 6.70 -1.96
N ALA A 83 3.47 5.40 -1.69
CA ALA A 83 4.61 4.52 -1.94
C ALA A 83 4.21 3.22 -2.62
N ILE A 84 4.92 2.85 -3.67
CA ILE A 84 4.85 1.54 -4.31
C ILE A 84 6.20 0.87 -4.10
N GLN A 85 6.18 -0.30 -3.47
CA GLN A 85 7.35 -1.16 -3.35
C GLN A 85 7.29 -2.18 -4.49
N ASP A 86 7.85 -1.82 -5.64
CA ASP A 86 7.78 -2.63 -6.85
C ASP A 86 8.91 -3.66 -6.90
N GLY A 87 8.62 -4.85 -6.38
CA GLY A 87 9.54 -5.98 -6.30
C GLY A 87 10.14 -6.21 -4.90
N PRO A 88 10.65 -7.43 -4.63
CA PRO A 88 11.09 -7.82 -3.28
C PRO A 88 12.18 -6.91 -2.69
N GLU A 89 13.09 -6.43 -3.54
CA GLU A 89 14.24 -5.60 -3.16
C GLU A 89 13.84 -4.15 -2.87
N ALA A 90 12.68 -3.72 -3.36
CA ALA A 90 12.02 -2.48 -2.94
C ALA A 90 11.22 -2.66 -1.62
N GLY A 91 11.18 -3.88 -1.06
CA GLY A 91 10.46 -4.21 0.17
C GLY A 91 9.11 -4.89 -0.03
N GLN A 92 8.75 -5.30 -1.25
CA GLN A 92 7.48 -5.97 -1.51
C GLN A 92 7.38 -7.32 -0.78
N THR A 93 6.41 -7.44 0.14
CA THR A 93 6.20 -8.67 0.92
C THR A 93 5.07 -9.54 0.36
N VAL A 94 4.00 -8.93 -0.16
CA VAL A 94 2.90 -9.63 -0.84
C VAL A 94 3.08 -9.49 -2.35
N PRO A 95 3.17 -10.59 -3.12
CA PRO A 95 3.38 -10.55 -4.57
C PRO A 95 2.08 -10.21 -5.30
N HIS A 96 1.61 -8.99 -5.11
CA HIS A 96 0.45 -8.37 -5.74
C HIS A 96 0.70 -6.86 -5.65
N LEU A 97 0.69 -6.13 -6.76
CA LEU A 97 0.96 -4.69 -6.78
C LEU A 97 0.08 -3.96 -5.76
N HIS A 98 0.65 -3.08 -4.93
CA HIS A 98 -0.12 -2.28 -4.01
C HIS A 98 0.57 -0.93 -3.74
N THR A 99 -0.26 0.11 -3.64
CA THR A 99 0.17 1.45 -3.26
C THR A 99 -0.20 1.68 -1.81
N HIS A 100 0.77 2.04 -0.99
CA HIS A 100 0.56 2.53 0.36
C HIS A 100 0.14 4.00 0.33
N ILE A 101 -0.91 4.34 1.06
CA ILE A 101 -1.38 5.70 1.29
C ILE A 101 -1.32 5.95 2.79
N ILE A 102 -0.44 6.86 3.22
CA ILE A 102 -0.07 7.00 4.64
C ILE A 102 -0.17 8.46 5.09
N PRO A 103 -1.11 8.81 5.99
CA PRO A 103 -1.25 10.13 6.59
C PRO A 103 0.01 10.66 7.29
N ARG A 104 0.35 11.92 7.05
CA ARG A 104 1.47 12.64 7.68
C ARG A 104 1.00 13.98 8.24
N TYR A 105 1.54 14.33 9.39
CA TYR A 105 1.28 15.58 10.11
C TYR A 105 2.58 16.37 10.27
N ARG A 106 2.51 17.69 10.12
CA ARG A 106 3.66 18.60 10.17
C ARG A 106 4.43 18.47 11.49
N LEU A 107 3.72 18.28 12.60
CA LEU A 107 4.31 18.14 13.94
C LEU A 107 5.20 16.90 14.08
N ASN A 108 4.97 15.87 13.26
CA ASN A 108 5.72 14.61 13.28
C ASN A 108 6.55 14.44 12.00
N ASN A 109 6.93 15.55 11.37
CA ASN A 109 7.71 15.52 10.15
C ASN A 109 9.16 15.12 10.45
N ILE A 110 9.58 13.97 9.92
CA ILE A 110 10.95 13.48 10.01
C ILE A 110 11.76 13.75 8.73
N GLY A 111 11.19 14.47 7.75
CA GLY A 111 11.84 14.80 6.49
C GLY A 111 12.28 13.56 5.71
N ASP A 112 13.42 13.68 5.05
CA ASP A 112 13.94 12.72 4.07
C ASP A 112 14.93 11.71 4.66
N ARG A 113 14.66 11.20 5.87
CA ARG A 113 15.55 10.21 6.52
C ARG A 113 15.80 8.96 5.69
N ILE A 114 14.87 8.62 4.78
CA ILE A 114 15.07 7.51 3.84
C ILE A 114 16.21 7.81 2.84
N TYR A 115 16.35 9.06 2.38
CA TYR A 115 17.46 9.43 1.49
C TYR A 115 18.79 9.33 2.22
N ASN A 116 18.86 9.73 3.49
CA ASN A 116 20.08 9.54 4.29
C ASN A 116 20.49 8.05 4.36
N LEU A 117 19.52 7.15 4.58
CA LEU A 117 19.78 5.70 4.60
C LEU A 117 20.19 5.16 3.23
N LEU A 118 19.63 5.69 2.14
CA LEU A 118 19.98 5.30 0.78
C LEU A 118 21.35 5.88 0.34
N ASP A 119 21.70 7.08 0.79
CA ASP A 119 22.97 7.75 0.51
C ASP A 119 24.13 7.11 1.28
N GLU A 120 23.88 6.60 2.49
CA GLU A 120 24.82 5.75 3.23
C GLU A 120 25.14 4.45 2.45
N TRP A 121 24.29 4.02 1.52
CA TRP A 121 24.57 2.90 0.61
C TRP A 121 25.39 3.41 -0.58
N THR A 122 26.67 3.73 -0.32
CA THR A 122 27.60 4.29 -1.31
C THR A 122 27.67 3.52 -2.64
N TYR A 123 28.05 4.21 -3.73
CA TYR A 123 28.12 3.70 -5.10
C TYR A 123 29.07 2.49 -5.30
N GLU A 124 30.10 2.36 -4.44
CA GLU A 124 31.01 1.20 -4.45
C GLU A 124 30.32 -0.07 -3.93
N ASP A 125 29.37 0.07 -3.00
CA ASP A 125 28.56 -1.02 -2.45
C ASP A 125 27.48 -1.48 -3.45
N TRP A 126 27.09 -0.64 -4.41
CA TRP A 126 26.03 -0.97 -5.37
C TRP A 126 26.40 -2.11 -6.31
N GLN A 127 27.61 -2.13 -6.88
CA GLN A 127 28.02 -3.22 -7.78
C GLN A 127 28.10 -4.55 -7.04
N SER A 128 28.71 -4.57 -5.85
CA SER A 128 28.80 -5.78 -5.02
C SER A 128 27.42 -6.26 -4.56
N ARG A 129 26.51 -5.37 -4.19
CA ARG A 129 25.12 -5.70 -3.85
C ARG A 129 24.34 -6.23 -5.04
N ARG A 130 24.49 -5.61 -6.22
CA ARG A 130 23.88 -6.07 -7.46
C ARG A 130 24.41 -7.44 -7.86
N GLU A 131 25.71 -7.67 -7.74
CA GLU A 131 26.34 -8.96 -8.04
C GLU A 131 25.89 -10.04 -7.05
N ALA A 132 25.83 -9.74 -5.74
CA ALA A 132 25.21 -10.60 -4.74
C ALA A 132 23.73 -10.90 -5.08
N TYR A 133 22.96 -9.91 -5.54
CA TYR A 133 21.58 -10.08 -5.95
C TYR A 133 21.41 -11.00 -7.18
N ILE A 134 22.28 -10.83 -8.18
CA ILE A 134 22.31 -11.66 -9.40
C ILE A 134 22.69 -13.10 -9.03
N THR A 135 23.64 -13.28 -8.11
CA THR A 135 24.21 -14.59 -7.75
C THR A 135 23.42 -15.35 -6.67
N ALA A 136 22.49 -14.70 -5.94
CA ALA A 136 21.69 -15.28 -4.85
C ALA A 136 20.65 -16.37 -5.26
N GLY A 137 20.81 -17.04 -6.40
CA GLY A 137 20.05 -18.26 -6.72
C GLY A 137 18.54 -18.06 -6.96
N GLY A 138 18.13 -16.89 -7.44
CA GLY A 138 16.74 -16.60 -7.80
C GLY A 138 15.79 -16.44 -6.59
N ARG A 139 14.48 -16.69 -6.79
CA ARG A 139 13.41 -16.35 -5.83
C ARG A 139 13.53 -17.04 -4.46
N ASN A 140 14.15 -18.23 -4.41
CA ASN A 140 14.28 -19.02 -3.18
C ASN A 140 15.47 -18.60 -2.30
N GLY A 141 16.62 -18.28 -2.88
CA GLY A 141 17.74 -17.72 -2.11
C GLY A 141 17.42 -16.31 -1.59
N ARG A 142 16.68 -15.51 -2.37
CA ARG A 142 16.26 -14.14 -1.98
C ARG A 142 15.27 -14.12 -0.82
N LYS A 143 14.41 -15.14 -0.67
CA LYS A 143 13.51 -15.26 0.49
C LYS A 143 14.24 -15.32 1.84
N GLN A 144 15.48 -15.82 1.86
CA GLN A 144 16.28 -15.92 3.07
C GLN A 144 16.89 -14.58 3.50
N LEU A 145 16.95 -13.59 2.60
CA LEU A 145 17.48 -12.25 2.84
C LEU A 145 16.40 -11.25 3.29
N ALA A 146 15.12 -11.60 3.12
CA ALA A 146 14.02 -10.77 3.58
C ALA A 146 13.99 -10.78 5.11
N LYS A 147 14.22 -9.61 5.73
CA LYS A 147 14.09 -9.46 7.18
C LYS A 147 12.62 -9.68 7.57
N PRO A 148 12.33 -10.46 8.63
CA PRO A 148 10.97 -10.64 9.11
C PRO A 148 10.35 -9.31 9.53
N ASP A 149 9.04 -9.18 9.30
CA ASP A 149 8.25 -8.04 9.77
C ASP A 149 7.78 -8.26 11.23
N ASP A 150 8.74 -8.50 12.13
CA ASP A 150 8.56 -9.01 13.48
C ASP A 150 8.27 -7.92 14.53
N GLN A 151 8.55 -6.66 14.25
CA GLN A 151 8.35 -5.55 15.19
C GLN A 151 6.94 -4.92 15.17
N ARG A 152 6.07 -5.30 14.23
CA ARG A 152 4.73 -4.70 14.07
C ARG A 152 3.60 -5.64 14.51
N ILE A 153 2.74 -5.13 15.38
CA ILE A 153 1.56 -5.81 15.93
C ILE A 153 0.45 -5.82 14.87
N ALA A 154 -0.06 -7.01 14.55
CA ALA A 154 -1.21 -7.16 13.66
C ALA A 154 -2.50 -6.80 14.39
N ARG A 155 -3.41 -6.14 13.68
CA ARG A 155 -4.78 -5.89 14.15
C ARG A 155 -5.63 -7.15 14.08
N THR A 156 -6.70 -7.20 14.85
CA THR A 156 -7.68 -8.29 14.76
C THR A 156 -8.52 -8.13 13.49
N GLU A 157 -9.15 -9.22 13.04
CA GLU A 157 -10.06 -9.16 11.89
C GLU A 157 -11.21 -8.18 12.14
N ASP A 158 -11.84 -8.23 13.32
CA ASP A 158 -12.96 -7.35 13.69
C ASP A 158 -12.58 -5.86 13.64
N GLN A 159 -11.39 -5.50 14.14
CA GLN A 159 -10.88 -4.13 14.05
C GLN A 159 -10.75 -3.65 12.60
N MET A 160 -10.28 -4.52 11.71
CA MET A 160 -10.15 -4.19 10.29
C MET A 160 -11.51 -4.09 9.60
N VAL A 161 -12.46 -4.96 9.95
CA VAL A 161 -13.81 -4.93 9.37
C VAL A 161 -14.52 -3.64 9.78
N GLN A 162 -14.45 -3.29 11.06
CA GLN A 162 -15.03 -2.05 11.57
C GLN A 162 -14.45 -0.82 10.88
N GLU A 163 -13.12 -0.70 10.80
CA GLU A 163 -12.51 0.44 10.10
C GLU A 163 -12.88 0.46 8.61
N ALA A 164 -12.98 -0.69 7.95
CA ALA A 164 -13.39 -0.76 6.54
C ALA A 164 -14.85 -0.33 6.34
N GLU A 165 -15.74 -0.61 7.29
CA GLU A 165 -17.13 -0.15 7.28
C GLU A 165 -17.21 1.37 7.48
N GLU A 166 -16.53 1.89 8.50
CA GLU A 166 -16.45 3.34 8.79
C GLU A 166 -15.90 4.13 7.58
N LEU A 167 -14.80 3.65 6.98
CA LEU A 167 -14.23 4.31 5.80
C LEU A 167 -15.12 4.19 4.57
N ARG A 168 -15.90 3.11 4.44
CA ARG A 168 -16.84 2.93 3.31
C ARG A 168 -17.97 3.95 3.37
N GLU A 169 -18.54 4.15 4.56
CA GLU A 169 -19.59 5.15 4.80
C GLU A 169 -19.04 6.57 4.57
N ALA A 170 -17.91 6.91 5.20
CA ALA A 170 -17.28 8.21 5.04
C ALA A 170 -16.86 8.49 3.58
N LEU A 171 -16.36 7.49 2.85
CA LEU A 171 -15.99 7.67 1.44
C LEU A 171 -17.23 7.91 0.57
N SER A 172 -18.35 7.22 0.85
CA SER A 172 -19.62 7.48 0.15
C SER A 172 -20.04 8.94 0.32
N ASP A 173 -19.97 9.46 1.54
CA ASP A 173 -20.37 10.85 1.83
C ASP A 173 -19.39 11.85 1.20
N PHE A 174 -18.09 11.53 1.19
CA PHE A 174 -17.08 12.30 0.47
C PHE A 174 -17.38 12.39 -1.03
N GLN A 175 -17.77 11.28 -1.67
CA GLN A 175 -18.08 11.26 -3.10
C GLN A 175 -19.36 12.04 -3.46
N LYS A 176 -20.31 12.17 -2.52
CA LYS A 176 -21.51 13.01 -2.69
C LYS A 176 -21.23 14.50 -2.44
N GLY A 177 -20.09 14.84 -1.86
CA GLY A 177 -19.76 16.20 -1.40
C GLY A 177 -20.34 16.55 -0.03
N ASP A 178 -20.86 15.56 0.71
CA ASP A 178 -21.54 15.74 2.00
C ASP A 178 -20.59 15.63 3.20
N LEU A 179 -19.32 15.25 2.99
CA LEU A 179 -18.34 15.12 4.06
C LEU A 179 -18.01 16.50 4.64
N LYS A 180 -18.62 16.80 5.80
CA LYS A 180 -18.36 18.02 6.56
C LYS A 180 -17.00 17.91 7.25
N ILE A 181 -16.14 18.90 7.00
CA ILE A 181 -14.88 19.07 7.74
C ILE A 181 -15.28 19.50 9.15
N SER A 182 -15.03 18.65 10.15
CA SER A 182 -15.16 19.00 11.57
C SER A 182 -13.98 19.83 12.04
#